data_AF-A0A5C1QKV5-F1
#
_entry.id   AF-A0A5C1QKV5-F1
#
_cell.length_a   1.000
_cell.length_b   1.000
_cell.length_c   1.000
_cell.angle_alpha   90.00
_cell.angle_beta   90.00
_cell.angle_gamma   90.00
#
_symmetry.space_group_name_H-M   'P 1'
#
loop_
_entity.id
_entity.type
_entity.pdbx_description
1 polymer ?
#
loop_
_entity_poly.entity_id
_entity_poly.type
_entity_poly.pdbx_seq_one_letter_code
_entity_poly.pdbx_strand_id
1 'polypeptide(L)'
;MDLDKLLKDLVISDDPEKIKNTANALKEMRYSPILLSDFEDFLTVDSSRFFPEVESLLNSPDLPGEFLPPGETQESFREKKVSILIYHYKLLNRLRRGEPEAWDEVYELMEDD
;
A
#
# COMPACT_ATOMS: atom_id res chain seq x y z
N MET A 1 -3.73 -7.43 14.79
CA MET A 1 -4.13 -7.78 13.40
C MET A 1 -3.53 -9.12 12.98
N ASP A 2 -4.14 -9.91 12.08
CA ASP A 2 -3.51 -11.13 11.54
C ASP A 2 -2.73 -10.81 10.24
N LEU A 3 -1.52 -10.28 10.42
CA LEU A 3 -0.63 -9.89 9.32
C LEU A 3 -0.29 -11.07 8.40
N ASP A 4 -0.05 -12.24 8.97
CA ASP A 4 0.30 -13.46 8.22
C ASP A 4 -0.84 -13.85 7.26
N LYS A 5 -2.09 -13.74 7.72
CA LYS A 5 -3.26 -13.91 6.86
C LYS A 5 -3.32 -12.87 5.73
N LEU A 6 -3.11 -11.58 6.05
CA LEU A 6 -3.13 -10.52 5.04
C LEU A 6 -2.08 -10.73 3.94
N LEU A 7 -0.89 -11.17 4.32
CA LEU A 7 0.20 -11.46 3.38
C LEU A 7 -0.08 -12.74 2.57
N LYS A 8 -0.70 -13.76 3.17
CA LYS A 8 -1.11 -14.99 2.46
C LYS A 8 -2.21 -14.76 1.43
N ASP A 9 -3.12 -13.82 1.69
CA ASP A 9 -4.21 -13.45 0.78
C ASP A 9 -3.73 -12.55 -0.39
N LEU A 10 -2.47 -12.12 -0.41
CA LEU A 10 -1.89 -11.35 -1.52
C LEU A 10 -1.64 -12.26 -2.74
N VAL A 11 -2.34 -11.95 -3.83
CA VAL A 11 -2.02 -12.51 -5.15
C VAL A 11 -1.08 -11.56 -5.87
N ILE A 12 0.22 -11.90 -5.87
CA ILE A 12 1.29 -11.06 -6.39
C ILE A 12 1.29 -11.05 -7.93
N SER A 13 1.50 -9.87 -8.52
CA SER A 13 1.68 -9.64 -9.95
C SER A 13 2.89 -8.74 -10.20
N ASP A 14 4.07 -9.37 -10.34
CA ASP A 14 5.36 -8.69 -10.52
C ASP A 14 5.81 -8.58 -11.98
N ASP A 15 4.91 -8.80 -12.93
CA ASP A 15 5.22 -8.63 -14.35
C ASP A 15 5.65 -7.17 -14.63
N PRO A 16 6.89 -6.93 -15.10
CA PRO A 16 7.41 -5.57 -15.23
C PRO A 16 6.62 -4.68 -16.21
N GLU A 17 6.05 -5.27 -17.26
CA GLU A 17 5.23 -4.54 -18.23
C GLU A 17 3.91 -4.11 -17.60
N LYS A 18 3.25 -5.00 -16.86
CA LYS A 18 2.03 -4.69 -16.12
C LYS A 18 2.27 -3.65 -15.04
N ILE A 19 3.35 -3.77 -14.26
CA ILE A 19 3.74 -2.76 -13.27
C ILE A 19 3.85 -1.39 -13.94
N LYS A 20 4.64 -1.31 -15.01
CA LYS A 20 4.88 -0.05 -15.73
C LYS A 20 3.59 0.53 -16.32
N ASN A 21 2.77 -0.29 -16.96
CA ASN A 21 1.54 0.16 -17.62
C ASN A 21 0.51 0.65 -16.59
N THR A 22 0.30 -0.10 -15.50
CA THR A 22 -0.59 0.30 -14.40
C THR A 22 -0.08 1.58 -13.75
N ALA A 23 1.22 1.69 -13.46
CA ALA A 23 1.78 2.89 -12.86
C ALA A 23 1.63 4.13 -13.76
N ASN A 24 1.81 3.98 -15.08
CA ASN A 24 1.61 5.07 -16.02
C ASN A 24 0.15 5.53 -16.06
N ALA A 25 -0.80 4.60 -16.13
CA ALA A 25 -2.23 4.94 -16.13
C ALA A 25 -2.64 5.68 -14.84
N LEU A 26 -2.20 5.20 -13.67
CA LEU A 26 -2.47 5.87 -12.39
C LEU A 26 -1.83 7.27 -12.33
N LYS A 27 -0.62 7.45 -12.87
CA LYS A 27 0.05 8.76 -12.96
C LYS A 27 -0.69 9.73 -13.88
N GLU A 28 -1.20 9.26 -15.02
CA GLU A 28 -2.01 10.07 -15.94
C GLU A 28 -3.31 10.56 -15.27
N MET A 29 -3.89 9.73 -14.40
CA MET A 29 -5.05 10.08 -13.56
C MET A 29 -4.68 10.95 -12.36
N ARG A 30 -3.38 11.22 -12.13
CA ARG A 30 -2.86 11.89 -10.92
C ARG A 30 -3.24 11.19 -9.62
N TYR A 31 -3.48 9.88 -9.68
CA TYR A 31 -3.75 9.08 -8.49
C TYR A 31 -2.54 9.09 -7.56
N SER A 32 -2.76 9.42 -6.29
CA SER A 32 -1.76 9.37 -5.23
C SER A 32 -2.34 8.58 -4.05
N PRO A 33 -1.83 7.37 -3.75
CA PRO A 33 -2.34 6.59 -2.63
C PRO A 33 -2.01 7.27 -1.30
N ILE A 34 -2.97 7.27 -0.37
CA ILE A 34 -2.80 7.84 0.96
C ILE A 34 -2.06 6.81 1.83
N LEU A 35 -0.74 6.93 1.86
CA LEU A 35 0.12 6.11 2.71
C LEU A 35 0.44 6.85 4.01
N LEU A 36 0.54 6.10 5.11
CA LEU A 36 1.04 6.62 6.39
C LEU A 36 2.57 6.49 6.52
N SER A 37 3.25 6.14 5.43
CA SER A 37 4.68 5.89 5.34
C SER A 37 5.25 6.57 4.10
N ASP A 38 6.48 7.06 4.21
CA ASP A 38 7.23 7.61 3.07
C ASP A 38 7.76 6.47 2.19
N PHE A 39 6.87 5.86 1.39
CA PHE A 39 7.26 4.84 0.43
C PHE A 39 7.37 5.43 -0.98
N GLU A 40 8.59 5.84 -1.32
CA GLU A 40 8.91 6.33 -2.65
C GLU A 40 8.68 5.25 -3.72
N ASP A 41 8.24 5.68 -4.91
CA ASP A 41 8.01 4.83 -6.08
C ASP A 41 7.00 3.68 -5.86
N PHE A 42 6.09 3.84 -4.90
CA PHE A 42 5.09 2.83 -4.54
C PHE A 42 4.30 2.28 -5.76
N LEU A 43 3.88 3.13 -6.69
CA LEU A 43 3.12 2.70 -7.88
C LEU A 43 3.88 1.66 -8.73
N THR A 44 5.21 1.72 -8.72
CA THR A 44 6.11 0.84 -9.47
C THR A 44 6.71 -0.30 -8.64
N VAL A 45 6.29 -0.47 -7.39
CA VAL A 45 6.87 -1.46 -6.48
C VAL A 45 6.53 -2.90 -6.88
N ASP A 46 7.52 -3.79 -6.86
CA ASP A 46 7.34 -5.25 -6.97
C ASP A 46 7.46 -5.92 -5.58
N SER A 47 7.21 -7.22 -5.49
CA SER A 47 7.24 -7.94 -4.22
C SER A 47 8.62 -7.93 -3.55
N SER A 48 9.71 -7.88 -4.33
CA SER A 48 11.08 -7.89 -3.82
C SER A 48 11.42 -6.62 -3.05
N ARG A 49 10.78 -5.49 -3.38
CA ARG A 49 10.87 -4.24 -2.61
C ARG A 49 9.75 -4.07 -1.59
N PHE A 50 8.56 -4.59 -1.88
CA PHE A 50 7.40 -4.42 -1.02
C PHE A 50 7.56 -5.10 0.34
N PHE A 51 7.96 -6.37 0.38
CA PHE A 51 8.06 -7.11 1.65
C PHE A 51 9.12 -6.55 2.61
N PRO A 52 10.33 -6.16 2.14
CA PRO A 52 11.29 -5.46 3.00
C PRO A 52 10.75 -4.16 3.59
N GLU A 53 9.91 -3.42 2.85
CA GLU A 53 9.31 -2.19 3.37
C GLU A 53 8.29 -2.49 4.49
N VAL A 54 7.48 -3.54 4.31
CA VAL A 54 6.57 -4.01 5.37
C VAL A 54 7.34 -4.41 6.63
N GLU A 55 8.43 -5.16 6.47
CA GLU A 55 9.30 -5.54 7.59
C GLU A 55 9.94 -4.32 8.26
N SER A 56 10.41 -3.35 7.46
CA SER A 56 10.97 -2.08 7.94
C SER A 56 9.96 -1.30 8.78
N LEU A 57 8.70 -1.20 8.35
CA LEU A 57 7.65 -0.51 9.10
C LEU A 57 7.32 -1.19 10.43
N LEU A 58 7.28 -2.53 10.47
CA LEU A 58 7.04 -3.28 11.70
C LEU A 58 8.15 -3.08 12.74
N ASN A 59 9.40 -3.04 12.25
CA ASN A 59 10.59 -2.86 13.06
C ASN A 59 11.01 -1.39 13.23
N SER A 60 10.20 -0.46 12.74
CA SER A 60 10.51 0.97 12.82
C SER A 60 10.60 1.42 14.28
N PRO A 61 11.53 2.34 14.60
CA PRO A 61 11.69 2.84 15.95
C PRO A 61 10.42 3.56 16.40
N ASP A 62 10.16 3.51 17.71
CA ASP A 62 9.04 4.23 18.30
C ASP A 62 9.14 5.73 18.00
N LEU A 63 8.00 6.30 17.62
CA LEU A 63 7.89 7.74 17.44
C LEU A 63 7.76 8.41 18.82
N PRO A 64 8.23 9.65 18.99
CA PRO A 64 7.86 10.42 20.18
C PRO A 64 6.33 10.55 20.26
N GLY A 65 5.77 10.49 21.46
CA GLY A 65 4.31 10.41 21.64
C GLY A 65 3.52 11.60 21.06
N GLU A 66 4.16 12.75 20.87
CA GLU A 66 3.57 13.92 20.20
C GLU A 66 3.30 13.71 18.71
N PHE A 67 3.95 12.74 18.08
CA PHE A 67 3.74 12.37 16.67
C PHE A 67 2.73 11.24 16.50
N LEU A 68 2.23 10.65 17.59
CA LEU A 68 1.17 9.66 17.53
C LEU A 68 -0.21 10.35 17.44
N PRO A 69 -1.13 9.80 16.63
CA PRO A 69 -2.52 10.23 16.67
C PRO A 69 -3.12 10.09 18.09
N PRO A 70 -4.04 10.99 18.49
CA PRO A 70 -4.67 10.92 19.80
C PRO A 70 -5.34 9.56 20.04
N GLY A 71 -4.95 8.90 21.14
CA GLY A 71 -5.51 7.61 21.54
C GLY A 71 -4.88 6.37 20.90
N GLU A 72 -3.88 6.52 20.03
CA GLU A 72 -3.13 5.39 19.48
C GLU A 72 -1.88 5.05 20.31
N THR A 73 -1.52 3.77 20.31
CA THR A 73 -0.24 3.27 20.82
C THR A 73 0.76 3.14 19.66
N GLN A 74 2.04 3.00 19.97
CA GLN A 74 3.07 2.72 18.94
C GLN A 74 2.72 1.47 18.13
N GLU A 75 2.29 0.41 18.82
CA GLU A 75 1.92 -0.85 18.20
C GLU A 75 0.71 -0.68 17.28
N SER A 76 -0.37 -0.04 17.76
CA SER A 76 -1.57 0.15 16.94
C SER A 76 -1.30 1.04 15.73
N PHE A 77 -0.44 2.06 15.87
CA PHE A 77 -0.08 2.93 14.76
C PHE A 77 0.80 2.21 13.73
N ARG A 78 1.78 1.39 14.17
CA ARG A 78 2.59 0.55 13.27
C ARG A 78 1.72 -0.47 12.53
N GLU A 79 0.81 -1.13 13.24
CA GLU A 79 -0.19 -2.00 12.63
C GLU A 79 -0.98 -1.25 11.54
N LYS A 80 -1.54 -0.09 11.87
CA LYS A 80 -2.32 0.71 10.92
C LYS A 80 -1.53 1.11 9.66
N LYS A 81 -0.28 1.54 9.82
CA LYS A 81 0.64 1.85 8.71
C LYS A 81 0.78 0.65 7.76
N VAL A 82 1.05 -0.53 8.31
CA VAL A 82 1.23 -1.76 7.53
C VAL A 82 -0.07 -2.20 6.86
N SER A 83 -1.21 -2.09 7.54
CA SER A 83 -2.52 -2.40 6.96
C SER A 83 -2.84 -1.56 5.73
N ILE A 84 -2.66 -0.23 5.82
CA ILE A 84 -2.89 0.69 4.71
C ILE A 84 -1.93 0.38 3.56
N LEU A 85 -0.67 0.11 3.86
CA LEU A 85 0.32 -0.25 2.86
C LEU A 85 -0.06 -1.54 2.10
N ILE A 86 -0.44 -2.59 2.83
CA ILE A 86 -0.88 -3.87 2.22
C ILE A 86 -2.16 -3.69 1.40
N TYR A 87 -3.10 -2.88 1.88
CA TYR A 87 -4.34 -2.58 1.17
C TYR A 87 -4.05 -1.96 -0.21
N HIS A 88 -3.24 -0.90 -0.28
CA HIS A 88 -2.91 -0.28 -1.56
C HIS A 88 -2.07 -1.20 -2.45
N TYR A 89 -1.19 -2.04 -1.89
CA TYR A 89 -0.41 -2.97 -2.71
C TYR A 89 -1.27 -4.09 -3.28
N LYS A 90 -2.26 -4.56 -2.51
CA LYS A 90 -3.28 -5.49 -3.01
C LYS A 90 -4.07 -4.86 -4.18
N LEU A 91 -4.47 -3.60 -4.05
CA LEU A 91 -5.13 -2.86 -5.12
C LEU A 91 -4.25 -2.77 -6.38
N LEU A 92 -2.97 -2.42 -6.24
CA LEU A 92 -2.02 -2.40 -7.36
C LEU A 92 -1.92 -3.78 -8.05
N ASN A 93 -1.83 -4.85 -7.27
CA ASN A 93 -1.76 -6.20 -7.85
C ASN A 93 -3.03 -6.58 -8.62
N ARG A 94 -4.21 -6.18 -8.13
CA ARG A 94 -5.49 -6.39 -8.84
C ARG A 94 -5.54 -5.60 -10.16
N LEU A 95 -5.11 -4.34 -10.14
CA LEU A 95 -5.00 -3.51 -11.34
C LEU A 95 -4.03 -4.12 -12.37
N ARG A 96 -2.86 -4.59 -11.94
CA ARG A 96 -1.86 -5.25 -12.80
C ARG A 96 -2.38 -6.57 -13.39
N ARG A 97 -3.29 -7.23 -12.67
CA ARG A 97 -3.99 -8.45 -13.13
C ARG A 97 -5.15 -8.14 -14.08
N GLY A 98 -5.51 -6.88 -14.27
CA GLY A 98 -6.56 -6.44 -15.17
C GLY A 98 -7.96 -6.65 -14.61
N GLU A 99 -8.12 -6.65 -13.28
CA GLU A 99 -9.43 -6.70 -12.63
C GLU A 99 -10.16 -5.36 -12.82
N PRO A 100 -11.29 -5.30 -13.55
CA PRO A 100 -12.02 -4.04 -13.77
C PRO A 100 -12.50 -3.39 -12.48
N GLU A 101 -12.96 -4.19 -11.52
CA GLU A 101 -13.49 -3.72 -10.23
C GLU A 101 -12.44 -3.00 -9.38
N ALA A 102 -11.14 -3.22 -9.65
CA ALA A 102 -10.08 -2.50 -8.99
C ALA A 102 -9.97 -1.04 -9.48
N TRP A 103 -10.39 -0.75 -10.71
CA TRP A 103 -10.46 0.63 -11.19
C TRP A 103 -11.61 1.39 -10.53
N ASP A 104 -12.76 0.74 -10.32
CA ASP A 104 -13.89 1.33 -9.60
C ASP A 104 -13.45 1.78 -8.19
N GLU A 105 -12.72 0.93 -7.48
CA GLU A 105 -12.17 1.26 -6.16
C GLU A 105 -11.16 2.42 -6.20
N VAL A 106 -10.35 2.53 -7.26
CA VAL A 106 -9.47 3.71 -7.46
C VAL A 106 -10.29 4.98 -7.66
N TYR A 107 -11.37 4.93 -8.45
CA TYR A 107 -12.23 6.09 -8.67
C TYR A 107 -12.93 6.52 -7.38
N GLU A 108 -13.47 5.56 -6.62
CA GLU A 108 -14.08 5.82 -5.31
C GLU A 108 -13.09 6.52 -4.36
N LEU A 109 -11.85 6.02 -4.28
CA LEU A 109 -10.80 6.64 -3.44
C LEU A 109 -10.41 8.05 -3.89
N MET A 110 -10.52 8.38 -5.18
CA MET A 110 -10.23 9.72 -5.69
C MET A 110 -11.41 10.69 -5.56
N GLU A 111 -12.64 10.18 -5.47
CA GLU A 111 -13.84 11.00 -5.25
C GLU A 111 -14.03 11.38 -3.77
N ASP A 112 -13.44 10.60 -2.85
CA ASP A 112 -13.48 10.82 -1.39
C ASP A 112 -12.39 11.79 -0.88
N ASP A 113 -11.49 12.26 -1.76
CA ASP A 113 -10.33 13.15 -1.49
C ASP A 113 -10.56 14.58 -2.02
#